data_AF-A0A968WF00-F1
#
_entry.id   AF-A0A968WF00-F1
#
_cell.length_a   1.000
_cell.length_b   1.000
_cell.length_c   1.000
_cell.angle_alpha   90.00
_cell.angle_beta   90.00
_cell.angle_gamma   90.00
#
_symmetry.space_group_name_H-M   'P 1'
#
loop_
_entity.id
_entity.type
_entity.pdbx_description
1 polymer ?
#
loop_
_entity_poly.entity_id
_entity_poly.type
_entity_poly.pdbx_seq_one_letter_code
_entity_poly.pdbx_strand_id
1 'polypeptide(L)'
;MQLLKEPQVNTKKIPRWLAKFILYQTQNSSSQQIFFELLEPMSPEEWCIIWIPIIHPGIEVPTPGKRSPHGYMKACNATLSYLTGYNERTIEGWFYSKSYHYSVGILLRCFHLIFQLH
;
A
#
# COMPACT_ATOMS: atom_id res chain seq x y z
N MET A 1 -33.96 -12.50 6.97
CA MET A 1 -33.28 -11.75 8.05
C MET A 1 -31.90 -11.38 7.55
N GLN A 2 -31.72 -10.16 7.01
CA GLN A 2 -30.44 -9.69 6.49
C GLN A 2 -29.64 -9.08 7.65
N LEU A 3 -28.50 -9.69 7.99
CA LEU A 3 -27.53 -9.11 8.93
C LEU A 3 -26.76 -8.03 8.18
N LEU A 4 -27.15 -6.77 8.37
CA LEU A 4 -26.34 -5.62 7.99
C LEU A 4 -25.07 -5.63 8.85
N LYS A 5 -23.93 -5.96 8.26
CA LYS A 5 -22.62 -5.76 8.88
C LYS A 5 -22.40 -4.26 9.04
N GLU A 6 -22.35 -3.78 10.28
CA GLU A 6 -21.93 -2.42 10.58
C GLU A 6 -20.51 -2.18 10.04
N PRO A 7 -20.22 -0.99 9.47
CA PRO A 7 -18.87 -0.65 9.06
C PRO A 7 -17.99 -0.56 10.31
N GLN A 8 -16.99 -1.42 10.40
CA GLN A 8 -15.97 -1.35 11.44
C GLN A 8 -15.20 -0.03 11.28
N VAL A 9 -15.59 0.97 12.07
CA VAL A 9 -14.86 2.24 12.16
C VAL A 9 -13.54 1.94 12.85
N ASN A 10 -12.51 1.74 12.03
CA ASN A 10 -11.15 1.44 12.48
C ASN A 10 -10.54 2.73 13.05
N THR A 11 -10.92 3.12 14.27
CA THR A 11 -10.38 4.32 14.93
C THR A 11 -8.95 4.06 15.37
N LYS A 12 -8.00 4.23 14.44
CA LYS A 12 -6.56 4.17 14.73
C LYS A 12 -6.23 5.18 15.83
N LYS A 13 -5.62 4.72 16.92
CA LYS A 13 -5.22 5.57 18.05
C LYS A 13 -3.95 6.35 17.68
N ILE A 14 -4.13 7.54 17.09
CA ILE A 14 -3.02 8.45 16.81
C ILE A 14 -2.60 9.15 18.12
N PRO A 15 -1.31 9.11 18.52
CA PRO A 15 -0.82 9.82 19.69
C PRO A 15 -1.13 11.32 19.64
N ARG A 16 -1.53 11.91 20.77
CA ARG A 16 -1.95 13.33 20.84
C ARG A 16 -0.88 14.32 20.36
N TRP A 17 0.41 14.02 20.60
CA TRP A 17 1.51 14.87 20.14
C TRP A 17 1.63 14.85 18.61
N LEU A 18 1.43 13.69 17.98
CA LEU A 18 1.48 13.51 16.55
C LEU A 18 0.29 14.18 15.87
N ALA A 19 -0.91 14.04 16.45
CA ALA A 19 -2.09 14.76 15.99
C ALA A 19 -1.89 16.29 16.06
N LYS A 20 -1.31 16.81 17.16
CA LYS A 20 -0.97 18.23 17.28
C LYS A 20 0.09 18.68 16.26
N PHE A 21 1.11 17.87 16.03
CA PHE A 21 2.15 18.16 15.02
C PHE A 21 1.56 18.23 13.62
N ILE A 22 0.71 17.26 13.25
CA ILE A 22 0.01 17.24 11.96
C ILE A 22 -0.83 18.52 11.83
N LEU A 23 -1.70 18.82 12.80
CA LEU A 23 -2.56 20.01 12.80
C LEU A 23 -1.76 21.32 12.71
N TYR A 24 -0.59 21.40 13.36
CA TYR A 24 0.27 22.57 13.32
C TYR A 24 0.91 22.79 11.95
N GLN A 25 1.38 21.72 11.31
CA GLN A 25 2.01 21.78 9.98
C GLN A 25 0.99 21.95 8.84
N THR A 26 -0.30 21.73 9.12
CA THR A 26 -1.37 21.71 8.14
C THR A 26 -2.38 22.82 8.41
N GLN A 27 -1.93 24.07 8.29
CA GLN A 27 -2.84 25.23 8.25
C GLN A 27 -3.69 25.25 6.95
N ASN A 28 -3.39 24.40 5.96
CA ASN A 28 -4.22 24.14 4.78
C ASN A 28 -4.95 22.79 4.92
N SER A 29 -6.27 22.80 4.71
CA SER A 29 -7.15 21.62 4.86
C SER A 29 -6.82 20.46 3.92
N SER A 30 -6.29 20.76 2.72
CA SER A 30 -5.83 19.74 1.76
C SER A 30 -4.63 18.94 2.27
N SER A 31 -3.71 19.59 2.99
CA SER A 31 -2.53 18.93 3.55
C SER A 31 -2.87 17.95 4.65
N GLN A 32 -3.93 18.20 5.44
CA GLN A 32 -4.39 17.28 6.51
C GLN A 32 -4.80 15.92 5.94
N GLN A 33 -5.56 15.92 4.86
CA GLN A 33 -6.04 14.70 4.21
C GLN A 33 -4.86 13.86 3.71
N ILE A 34 -3.89 14.49 3.05
CA ILE A 34 -2.66 13.82 2.58
C ILE A 34 -1.89 13.18 3.74
N PHE A 35 -1.71 13.90 4.87
CA PHE A 35 -1.01 13.35 6.04
C PHE A 35 -1.74 12.16 6.67
N PHE A 36 -3.07 12.19 6.77
CA PHE A 36 -3.82 11.05 7.31
C PHE A 36 -3.79 9.85 6.37
N GLU A 37 -3.89 10.09 5.06
CA GLU A 37 -3.78 9.02 4.05
C GLU A 37 -2.39 8.36 4.05
N LEU A 38 -1.32 9.11 4.34
CA LEU A 38 0.04 8.57 4.48
C LEU A 38 0.17 7.62 5.68
N LEU A 39 -0.64 7.77 6.72
CA LEU A 39 -0.63 6.88 7.90
C LEU A 39 -1.37 5.55 7.66
N GLU A 40 -1.92 5.35 6.46
CA GLU A 40 -2.62 4.13 6.10
C GLU A 40 -1.68 3.20 5.31
N PRO A 41 -1.05 2.19 5.96
CA PRO A 41 -0.12 1.33 5.25
C PRO A 41 -0.85 0.56 4.15
N MET A 42 -0.22 0.48 2.99
CA MET A 42 -0.68 -0.34 1.87
C MET A 42 0.15 -1.62 1.80
N SER A 43 -0.49 -2.77 1.64
CA SER A 43 0.24 -4.03 1.51
C SER A 43 0.97 -4.14 0.15
N PRO A 44 2.06 -4.92 0.06
CA PRO A 44 2.71 -5.24 -1.20
C PRO A 44 1.75 -5.80 -2.26
N GLU A 45 0.79 -6.64 -1.84
CA GLU A 45 -0.20 -7.24 -2.73
C GLU A 45 -1.16 -6.20 -3.29
N GLU A 46 -1.76 -5.37 -2.43
CA GLU A 46 -2.66 -4.29 -2.86
C GLU A 46 -1.94 -3.31 -3.80
N TRP A 47 -0.72 -2.91 -3.45
CA TRP A 47 0.07 -2.00 -4.27
C TRP A 47 0.34 -2.60 -5.66
N CYS A 48 0.75 -3.87 -5.69
CA CYS A 48 1.02 -4.59 -6.93
C CYS A 48 -0.20 -4.70 -7.84
N ILE A 49 -1.37 -5.03 -7.28
CA ILE A 49 -2.62 -5.20 -8.03
C ILE A 49 -2.97 -3.92 -8.78
N ILE A 50 -2.73 -2.76 -8.15
CA ILE A 50 -3.02 -1.45 -8.74
C ILE A 50 -1.98 -1.10 -9.80
N TRP A 51 -0.69 -1.19 -9.46
CA TRP A 51 0.34 -0.51 -10.25
C TRP A 51 1.07 -1.38 -11.27
N ILE A 52 1.20 -2.69 -11.05
CA ILE A 52 1.95 -3.55 -11.98
C ILE A 52 1.36 -3.55 -13.39
N PRO A 53 0.04 -3.64 -13.60
CA PRO A 53 -0.55 -3.58 -14.94
C PRO A 53 -0.33 -2.22 -15.64
N ILE A 54 -0.18 -1.15 -14.86
CA ILE A 54 0.04 0.21 -15.36
C ILE A 54 1.51 0.38 -15.77
N ILE A 55 2.44 -0.07 -14.93
CA ILE A 55 3.89 0.05 -15.15
C ILE A 55 4.36 -0.92 -16.24
N HIS A 56 3.79 -2.12 -16.28
CA HIS A 56 4.16 -3.20 -17.20
C HIS A 56 2.96 -3.53 -18.10
N PRO A 57 2.71 -2.73 -19.16
CA PRO A 57 1.60 -2.97 -20.08
C PRO A 57 1.77 -4.35 -20.75
N GLY A 58 0.74 -5.19 -20.63
CA GLY A 58 0.75 -6.58 -21.11
C GLY A 58 0.86 -7.63 -20.00
N ILE A 59 1.02 -7.22 -18.74
CA ILE A 59 0.86 -8.10 -17.59
C ILE A 59 -0.59 -8.04 -17.09
N GLU A 60 -1.26 -9.19 -17.07
CA GLU A 60 -2.62 -9.31 -16.57
C GLU A 60 -2.71 -9.20 -15.04
N VAL A 61 -3.82 -8.64 -14.55
CA VAL A 61 -4.13 -8.54 -13.12
C VAL A 61 -4.54 -9.93 -12.60
N PRO A 62 -4.05 -10.36 -11.42
CA PRO A 62 -4.49 -11.58 -10.77
C PRO A 62 -5.99 -11.57 -10.47
N THR A 63 -6.64 -12.71 -10.69
CA THR A 63 -8.02 -12.91 -10.24
C THR A 63 -8.03 -13.60 -8.88
N PRO A 64 -8.82 -13.13 -7.90
CA PRO A 64 -8.93 -13.77 -6.59
C PRO A 64 -9.24 -15.27 -6.70
N GLY A 65 -8.52 -16.09 -5.94
CA GLY A 65 -8.69 -17.55 -5.92
C GLY A 65 -8.13 -18.29 -7.15
N LYS A 66 -7.54 -17.58 -8.12
CA LYS A 66 -6.81 -18.20 -9.25
C LYS A 66 -5.31 -18.00 -9.08
N ARG A 67 -4.55 -18.84 -9.78
CA ARG A 67 -3.09 -18.66 -9.88
C ARG A 67 -2.79 -17.32 -10.56
N SER A 68 -1.79 -16.61 -10.04
CA SER A 68 -1.32 -15.35 -10.63
C SER A 68 -0.89 -15.56 -12.09
N PRO A 69 -1.20 -14.61 -12.99
CA PRO A 69 -0.80 -14.67 -14.40
C PRO A 69 0.71 -14.82 -14.57
N HIS A 70 1.11 -15.38 -15.72
CA HIS A 70 2.51 -15.58 -16.04
C HIS A 70 3.25 -14.23 -16.02
N GLY A 71 4.38 -14.17 -15.34
CA GLY A 71 5.21 -12.96 -15.25
C GLY A 71 4.75 -11.93 -14.20
N TYR A 72 3.52 -12.00 -13.69
CA TYR A 72 3.00 -11.03 -12.72
C TYR A 72 3.85 -10.97 -11.45
N MET A 73 4.10 -12.11 -10.81
CA MET A 73 4.90 -12.17 -9.57
C MET A 73 6.35 -11.72 -9.81
N LYS A 74 6.91 -12.01 -10.99
CA LYS A 74 8.26 -11.57 -11.35
C LYS A 74 8.31 -10.05 -11.48
N ALA A 75 7.32 -9.43 -12.12
CA ALA A 75 7.21 -7.99 -12.25
C ALA A 75 6.98 -7.30 -10.89
N CYS A 76 6.12 -7.88 -10.04
CA CYS A 76 5.97 -7.45 -8.65
C CYS A 76 7.29 -7.43 -7.90
N ASN A 77 7.99 -8.57 -7.87
CA ASN A 77 9.23 -8.72 -7.10
C ASN A 77 10.30 -7.74 -7.58
N ALA A 78 10.50 -7.63 -8.90
CA ALA A 78 11.48 -6.71 -9.48
C ALA A 78 11.13 -5.24 -9.18
N THR A 79 9.86 -4.85 -9.34
CA THR A 79 9.43 -3.46 -9.12
C THR A 79 9.51 -3.07 -7.66
N LEU A 80 9.04 -3.92 -6.75
CA LEU A 80 9.12 -3.66 -5.31
C LEU A 80 10.56 -3.70 -4.80
N SER A 81 11.41 -4.59 -5.35
CA SER A 81 12.83 -4.60 -5.03
C SER A 81 13.50 -3.27 -5.41
N TYR A 82 13.19 -2.74 -6.60
CA TYR A 82 13.67 -1.44 -7.04
C TYR A 82 13.18 -0.29 -6.14
N LEU A 83 11.89 -0.26 -5.81
CA LEU A 83 11.29 0.83 -5.02
C LEU A 83 11.73 0.83 -3.55
N THR A 84 11.94 -0.34 -2.96
CA THR A 84 12.17 -0.47 -1.52
C THR A 84 13.63 -0.75 -1.16
N GLY A 85 14.46 -1.12 -2.12
CA GLY A 85 15.86 -1.51 -1.92
C GLY A 85 16.06 -2.89 -1.27
N TYR A 86 14.98 -3.61 -0.93
CA TYR A 86 15.08 -4.99 -0.45
C TYR A 86 15.34 -5.95 -1.62
N ASN A 87 16.08 -7.03 -1.36
CA ASN A 87 16.31 -8.06 -2.38
C ASN A 87 15.02 -8.84 -2.72
N GLU A 88 14.94 -9.36 -3.94
CA GLU A 88 13.75 -10.07 -4.44
C GLU A 88 13.33 -11.25 -3.55
N ARG A 89 14.27 -11.97 -2.91
CA ARG A 89 13.95 -13.07 -2.00
C ARG A 89 13.20 -12.62 -0.75
N THR A 90 13.51 -11.42 -0.25
CA THR A 90 12.84 -10.81 0.90
C THR A 90 11.44 -10.39 0.50
N ILE A 91 11.30 -9.75 -0.66
CA ILE A 91 10.03 -9.35 -1.27
C ILE A 91 9.13 -10.56 -1.49
N GLU A 92 9.65 -11.61 -2.11
CA GLU A 92 8.91 -12.86 -2.36
C GLU A 92 8.36 -13.44 -1.06
N GLY A 93 9.14 -13.38 0.02
CA GLY A 93 8.70 -13.78 1.36
C GLY A 93 7.42 -13.07 1.81
N TRP A 94 7.24 -11.79 1.45
CA TRP A 94 6.08 -10.98 1.84
C TRP A 94 4.74 -11.48 1.27
N PHE A 95 4.78 -12.22 0.16
CA PHE A 95 3.58 -12.74 -0.49
C PHE A 95 3.14 -14.12 0.00
N TYR A 96 4.06 -14.90 0.60
CA TYR A 96 3.79 -16.31 0.88
C TYR A 96 3.87 -16.69 2.36
N SER A 97 4.68 -16.01 3.17
CA SER A 97 4.97 -16.53 4.52
C SER A 97 5.53 -15.54 5.53
N LYS A 98 6.12 -14.43 5.09
CA LYS A 98 6.80 -13.46 5.96
C LYS A 98 6.01 -12.18 6.06
N SER A 99 5.90 -11.65 7.27
CA SER A 99 5.41 -10.28 7.45
C SER A 99 6.44 -9.28 6.91
N TYR A 100 5.95 -8.19 6.33
CA TYR A 100 6.75 -7.00 6.06
C TYR A 100 6.63 -6.03 7.23
N HIS A 101 7.62 -5.17 7.40
CA HIS A 101 7.61 -4.17 8.46
C HIS A 101 6.56 -3.08 8.16
N TYR A 102 5.90 -2.53 9.18
CA TYR A 102 4.89 -1.48 9.02
C TYR A 102 5.38 -0.29 8.17
N SER A 103 6.66 0.08 8.32
CA SER A 103 7.28 1.16 7.53
C SER A 103 7.29 0.88 6.03
N VAL A 104 7.36 -0.38 5.60
CA VAL A 104 7.26 -0.75 4.19
C VAL A 104 5.85 -0.42 3.68
N GLY A 105 4.82 -0.75 4.46
CA GLY A 105 3.45 -0.43 4.06
C GLY A 105 3.20 1.08 3.94
N ILE A 106 3.80 1.87 4.83
CA ILE A 106 3.78 3.33 4.74
C ILE A 106 4.54 3.82 3.50
N LEU A 107 5.73 3.28 3.23
CA LEU A 107 6.50 3.63 2.04
C LEU A 107 5.72 3.34 0.74
N LEU A 108 5.07 2.18 0.64
CA LEU A 108 4.24 1.83 -0.51
C LEU A 108 3.03 2.76 -0.65
N ARG A 109 2.42 3.17 0.47
CA ARG A 109 1.37 4.19 0.46
C ARG A 109 1.89 5.51 -0.09
N CYS A 110 3.08 5.95 0.31
CA CYS A 110 3.71 7.15 -0.25
C CYS A 110 3.87 7.04 -1.77
N PHE A 111 4.39 5.93 -2.27
CA PHE A 111 4.54 5.72 -3.72
C PHE A 111 3.20 5.72 -4.44
N HIS A 112 2.18 5.09 -3.89
CA HIS A 112 0.83 5.11 -4.45
C HIS A 112 0.29 6.53 -4.59
N LEU A 113 0.42 7.36 -3.54
CA LEU A 113 -0.03 8.75 -3.61
C LEU A 113 0.78 9.58 -4.61
N ILE A 114 2.11 9.39 -4.67
CA ILE A 114 2.96 10.10 -5.64
C ILE A 114 2.59 9.73 -7.08
N PHE A 115 2.33 8.44 -7.33
CA PHE A 115 1.99 7.95 -8.67
C PHE A 115 0.58 8.36 -9.11
N GLN A 116 -0.33 8.64 -8.18
CA GLN A 116 -1.65 9.22 -8.52
C GLN A 116 -1.58 10.70 -8.92
N LEU A 117 -0.53 11.41 -8.50
CA LEU A 117 -0.34 12.83 -8.78
C LEU A 117 0.37 13.10 -10.12
N HIS A 118 0.93 12.07 -10.76
CA HIS A 118 1.61 12.14 -12.05
C HIS A 118 0.77 11.47 -13.13
#